data_AF-A0A929QTS4-F1
#
_entry.id   AF-A0A929QTS4-F1
#
_cell.length_a   1.000
_cell.length_b   1.000
_cell.length_c   1.000
_cell.angle_alpha   90.00
_cell.angle_beta   90.00
_cell.angle_gamma   90.00
#
_symmetry.space_group_name_H-M   'P 1'
#
loop_
_entity.id
_entity.type
_entity.pdbx_description
1 polymer ?
#
loop_
_entity_poly.entity_id
_entity_poly.type
_entity_poly.pdbx_seq_one_letter_code
_entity_poly.pdbx_strand_id
1 'polypeptide(L)'
;FSGQKAAEWLYQWLEEVGVKDRLIARRDQAIEKGDLALSRQYEQVWQTLTASLDEFYQLYGEAQLTFSEFQELLLTGLNEATFHIIPPALDQVMVTSMESPQVQAYKICFVLGADELTLPKHHQEDSLLSVANRQSLGESLLPYQQLRQSSQHNHSLELLMTQQVLLSASDRLYLSYVAMKGQQTVKLSPYLQQLAKQFHLPIKTYT
;
A
#
# COMPACT_ATOMS: atom_id res chain seq x y z
N PHE A 1 -10.67 -11.07 31.28
CA PHE A 1 -9.32 -10.86 31.81
C PHE A 1 -8.81 -9.52 31.28
N SER A 2 -7.85 -8.88 31.95
CA SER A 2 -7.26 -7.64 31.43
C SER A 2 -6.47 -7.92 30.16
N GLY A 3 -6.55 -7.04 29.15
CA GLY A 3 -5.80 -7.19 27.90
C GLY A 3 -4.30 -7.34 28.11
N GLN A 4 -3.73 -6.67 29.12
CA GLN A 4 -2.34 -6.83 29.54
C GLN A 4 -1.98 -8.30 29.82
N LYS A 5 -2.76 -8.98 30.67
CA LYS A 5 -2.50 -10.38 31.04
C LYS A 5 -2.63 -11.33 29.85
N ALA A 6 -3.46 -10.98 28.88
CA ALA A 6 -3.65 -11.75 27.67
C ALA A 6 -2.42 -11.68 26.76
N ALA A 7 -1.91 -10.45 26.54
CA ALA A 7 -0.71 -10.21 25.75
C ALA A 7 0.53 -10.85 26.40
N GLU A 8 0.70 -10.68 27.72
CA GLU A 8 1.78 -11.30 28.50
C GLU A 8 1.71 -12.83 28.42
N TRP A 9 0.52 -13.42 28.62
CA TRP A 9 0.32 -14.86 28.52
C TRP A 9 0.70 -15.38 27.14
N LEU A 10 0.24 -14.72 26.07
CA LEU A 10 0.53 -15.16 24.72
C LEU A 10 2.02 -15.05 24.39
N TYR A 11 2.68 -13.96 24.78
CA TYR A 11 4.11 -13.79 24.60
C TYR A 11 4.91 -14.90 25.31
N GLN A 12 4.61 -15.14 26.60
CA GLN A 12 5.27 -16.19 27.38
C GLN A 12 5.04 -17.57 26.78
N TRP A 13 3.81 -17.87 26.36
CA TRP A 13 3.49 -19.13 25.72
C TRP A 13 4.25 -19.34 24.39
N LEU A 14 4.41 -18.30 23.58
CA LEU A 14 5.19 -18.38 22.34
C LEU A 14 6.68 -18.65 22.60
N GLU A 15 7.24 -18.08 23.67
CA GLU A 15 8.61 -18.38 24.12
C GLU A 15 8.74 -19.80 24.67
N GLU A 16 7.81 -20.25 25.53
CA GLU A 16 7.81 -21.60 26.10
C GLU A 16 7.74 -22.70 25.04
N VAL A 17 6.96 -22.50 23.98
CA VAL A 17 6.83 -23.44 22.86
C VAL A 17 8.05 -23.37 21.91
N GLY A 18 8.94 -22.40 22.11
CA GLY A 18 10.17 -22.22 21.34
C GLY A 18 9.92 -21.67 19.94
N VAL A 19 8.87 -20.86 19.74
CA VAL A 19 8.55 -20.27 18.42
C VAL A 19 9.70 -19.37 17.96
N LYS A 20 10.22 -18.52 18.86
CA LYS A 20 11.34 -17.63 18.60
C LYS A 20 12.59 -18.40 18.15
N ASP A 21 12.96 -19.44 18.88
CA ASP A 21 14.15 -20.26 18.56
C ASP A 21 14.01 -20.97 17.20
N ARG A 22 12.81 -21.45 16.88
CA ARG A 22 12.54 -22.05 15.56
C ARG A 22 12.64 -21.04 14.42
N LEU A 23 12.22 -19.79 14.63
CA LEU A 23 12.37 -18.71 13.64
C LEU A 23 13.84 -18.36 13.45
N ILE A 24 14.63 -18.27 14.54
CA ILE A 24 16.08 -18.05 14.49
C ILE A 24 16.78 -19.19 13.73
N ALA A 25 16.46 -20.44 14.04
CA ALA A 25 17.04 -21.59 13.33
C ALA A 25 16.72 -21.58 11.83
N ARG A 26 15.48 -21.20 11.45
CA ARG A 26 15.09 -21.07 10.03
C ARG A 26 15.79 -19.92 9.32
N ARG A 27 15.99 -18.79 10.02
CA ARG A 27 16.81 -17.68 9.52
C ARG A 27 18.22 -18.17 9.22
N ASP A 28 18.87 -18.85 10.16
CA ASP A 28 20.26 -19.30 10.00
C ASP A 28 20.39 -20.30 8.83
N GLN A 29 19.42 -21.21 8.68
CA GLN A 29 19.33 -22.11 7.52
C GLN A 29 19.15 -21.37 6.19
N ALA A 30 18.40 -20.26 6.17
CA ALA A 30 18.24 -19.45 4.97
C ALA A 30 19.54 -18.73 4.60
N ILE A 31 20.28 -18.23 5.60
CA ILE A 31 21.62 -17.63 5.41
C ILE A 31 22.59 -18.67 4.84
N GLU A 32 22.64 -19.88 5.40
CA GLU A 32 23.50 -20.97 4.89
C GLU A 32 23.20 -21.34 3.43
N LYS A 33 21.93 -21.23 3.02
CA LYS A 33 21.49 -21.46 1.64
C LYS A 33 21.73 -20.24 0.72
N GLY A 34 22.23 -19.12 1.25
CA GLY A 34 22.43 -17.88 0.51
C GLY A 34 21.14 -17.08 0.26
N ASP A 35 20.01 -17.47 0.83
CA ASP A 35 18.73 -16.77 0.69
C ASP A 35 18.56 -15.70 1.78
N LEU A 36 19.25 -14.57 1.57
CA LEU A 36 19.21 -13.44 2.48
C LEU A 36 17.83 -12.79 2.57
N ALA A 37 17.01 -12.88 1.51
CA ALA A 37 15.66 -12.32 1.50
C ALA A 37 14.75 -13.11 2.45
N LEU A 38 14.77 -14.45 2.34
CA LEU A 38 14.00 -15.33 3.23
C LEU A 38 14.47 -15.25 4.68
N SER A 39 15.79 -15.12 4.91
CA SER A 39 16.34 -14.87 6.25
C SER A 39 15.71 -13.64 6.91
N ARG A 40 15.66 -12.50 6.20
CA ARG A 40 15.07 -11.26 6.71
C ARG A 40 13.58 -11.39 6.98
N GLN A 41 12.86 -12.17 6.17
CA GLN A 41 11.44 -12.44 6.42
C GLN A 41 11.25 -13.12 7.79
N TYR A 42 12.05 -14.12 8.14
CA TYR A 42 11.93 -14.78 9.45
C TYR A 42 12.20 -13.84 10.63
N GLU A 43 13.16 -12.91 10.50
CA GLU A 43 13.40 -11.89 11.53
C GLU A 43 12.22 -10.92 11.65
N GLN A 44 11.69 -10.45 10.52
CA GLN A 44 10.58 -9.51 10.48
C GLN A 44 9.27 -10.10 11.02
N VAL A 45 9.01 -11.40 10.80
CA VAL A 45 7.82 -12.07 11.34
C VAL A 45 7.77 -11.96 12.86
N TRP A 46 8.87 -12.26 13.56
CA TRP A 46 8.91 -12.16 15.03
C TRP A 46 8.75 -10.72 15.49
N GLN A 47 9.49 -9.79 14.87
CA GLN A 47 9.42 -8.36 15.21
C GLN A 47 8.01 -7.78 15.03
N THR A 48 7.34 -8.16 13.94
CA THR A 48 5.99 -7.69 13.63
C THR A 48 5.00 -8.23 14.66
N LEU A 49 5.08 -9.53 14.97
CA LEU A 49 4.24 -10.14 16.00
C LEU A 49 4.42 -9.47 17.37
N THR A 50 5.66 -9.23 17.80
CA THR A 50 5.93 -8.56 19.07
C THR A 50 5.47 -7.10 19.07
N ALA A 51 5.67 -6.37 17.97
CA ALA A 51 5.22 -4.98 17.85
C ALA A 51 3.69 -4.88 17.89
N SER A 52 2.98 -5.78 17.21
CA SER A 52 1.52 -5.84 17.28
C SER A 52 1.01 -6.18 18.67
N LEU A 53 1.72 -7.05 19.42
CA LEU A 53 1.38 -7.34 20.82
C LEU A 53 1.64 -6.14 21.74
N ASP A 54 2.72 -5.39 21.51
CA ASP A 54 3.03 -4.17 22.26
C ASP A 54 1.98 -3.08 21.99
N GLU A 55 1.57 -2.90 20.74
CA GLU A 55 0.49 -1.97 20.38
C GLU A 55 -0.84 -2.39 21.00
N PHE A 56 -1.17 -3.69 20.94
CA PHE A 56 -2.35 -4.23 21.60
C PHE A 56 -2.33 -3.96 23.11
N TYR A 57 -1.17 -4.18 23.76
CA TYR A 57 -0.99 -3.89 25.18
C TYR A 57 -1.19 -2.41 25.49
N GLN A 58 -0.68 -1.50 24.65
CA GLN A 58 -0.82 -0.06 24.85
C GLN A 58 -2.27 0.42 24.71
N LEU A 59 -3.02 -0.12 23.75
CA LEU A 59 -4.39 0.30 23.46
C LEU A 59 -5.41 -0.35 24.40
N TYR A 60 -5.22 -1.63 24.72
CA TYR A 60 -6.22 -2.46 25.41
C TYR A 60 -5.72 -3.06 26.74
N GLY A 61 -4.55 -2.64 27.22
CA GLY A 61 -3.93 -3.21 28.43
C GLY A 61 -4.84 -3.19 29.66
N GLU A 62 -5.49 -2.05 29.91
CA GLU A 62 -6.42 -1.85 31.03
C GLU A 62 -7.85 -2.32 30.74
N ALA A 63 -8.17 -2.63 29.48
CA ALA A 63 -9.51 -3.06 29.08
C ALA A 63 -9.80 -4.48 29.59
N GLN A 64 -11.01 -4.69 30.11
CA GLN A 64 -11.51 -6.02 30.42
C GLN A 64 -12.05 -6.65 29.14
N LEU A 65 -11.42 -7.74 28.71
CA LEU A 65 -11.75 -8.45 27.49
C LEU A 65 -12.08 -9.91 27.79
N THR A 66 -12.96 -10.48 26.98
CA THR A 66 -13.15 -11.92 26.85
C THR A 66 -12.06 -12.51 25.96
N PHE A 67 -11.91 -13.84 25.99
CA PHE A 67 -10.95 -14.52 25.11
C PHE A 67 -11.26 -14.33 23.62
N SER A 68 -12.55 -14.31 23.26
CA SER A 68 -12.99 -14.08 21.89
C SER A 68 -12.60 -12.69 21.39
N GLU A 69 -12.83 -11.65 22.20
CA GLU A 69 -12.48 -10.27 21.84
C GLU A 69 -10.96 -10.09 21.72
N PHE A 70 -10.18 -10.69 22.62
CA PHE A 70 -8.72 -10.69 22.50
C PHE A 70 -8.26 -11.31 21.18
N GLN A 71 -8.77 -12.49 20.84
CA GLN A 71 -8.42 -13.18 19.61
C GLN A 71 -8.80 -12.36 18.37
N GLU A 72 -10.01 -11.80 18.33
CA GLU A 72 -10.52 -11.04 17.19
C GLU A 72 -9.73 -9.74 16.97
N LEU A 73 -9.46 -9.00 18.04
CA LEU A 73 -8.65 -7.77 17.98
C LEU A 73 -7.21 -8.07 17.54
N LEU A 74 -6.60 -9.12 18.10
CA LEU A 74 -5.23 -9.50 17.73
C LEU A 74 -5.14 -9.96 16.27
N LEU A 75 -6.07 -10.80 15.81
CA LEU A 75 -6.10 -11.25 14.41
C LEU A 75 -6.35 -10.11 13.44
N THR A 76 -7.24 -9.17 13.80
CA THR A 76 -7.46 -7.95 13.01
C THR A 76 -6.17 -7.14 12.90
N GLY A 77 -5.48 -6.89 14.01
CA GLY A 77 -4.20 -6.17 14.01
C GLY A 77 -3.12 -6.88 13.19
N LEU A 78 -3.01 -8.21 13.30
CA LEU A 78 -2.03 -8.99 12.53
C LEU A 78 -2.36 -9.06 11.03
N ASN A 79 -3.64 -9.01 10.64
CA ASN A 79 -4.05 -8.99 9.23
C ASN A 79 -3.72 -7.65 8.55
N GLU A 80 -3.75 -6.55 9.30
CA GLU A 80 -3.35 -5.22 8.79
C GLU A 80 -1.84 -4.98 8.89
N ALA A 81 -1.14 -5.76 9.72
CA ALA A 81 0.30 -5.65 9.87
C ALA A 81 1.03 -5.96 8.55
N THR A 82 1.80 -5.00 8.07
CA THR A 82 2.65 -5.15 6.88
C THR A 82 4.12 -5.06 7.28
N PHE A 83 4.95 -5.94 6.73
CA PHE A 83 6.40 -5.86 6.91
C PHE A 83 7.07 -5.33 5.64
N HIS A 84 7.97 -4.37 5.81
CA HIS A 84 8.71 -3.76 4.72
C HIS A 84 10.07 -4.43 4.58
N ILE A 85 10.25 -5.26 3.56
CA ILE A 85 11.57 -5.84 3.27
C ILE A 85 12.38 -4.78 2.53
N ILE A 86 13.43 -4.24 3.16
CA ILE A 86 14.45 -3.47 2.44
C ILE A 86 15.18 -4.47 1.53
N PRO A 87 15.20 -4.24 0.21
CA PRO A 87 15.92 -5.12 -0.70
C PRO A 87 17.43 -5.13 -0.37
N PRO A 88 18.11 -6.28 -0.47
CA PRO A 88 19.54 -6.38 -0.11
C PRO A 88 20.50 -5.93 -1.24
N ALA A 89 20.04 -5.72 -2.47
CA ALA A 89 20.91 -5.55 -3.63
C ALA A 89 21.16 -4.07 -4.00
N LEU A 90 22.39 -3.75 -4.43
CA LEU A 90 22.74 -2.43 -4.97
C LEU A 90 22.20 -2.21 -6.39
N ASP A 91 22.13 -3.29 -7.19
CA ASP A 91 21.57 -3.26 -8.55
C ASP A 91 20.18 -3.90 -8.52
N GLN A 92 19.15 -3.08 -8.68
CA GLN A 92 17.77 -3.51 -8.56
C GLN A 92 16.84 -2.70 -9.45
N VAL A 93 15.76 -3.35 -9.86
CA VAL A 93 14.60 -2.68 -10.44
C VAL A 93 13.65 -2.32 -9.30
N MET A 94 13.31 -1.05 -9.19
CA MET A 94 12.35 -0.58 -8.21
C MET A 94 10.94 -0.65 -8.77
N VAL A 95 10.04 -1.28 -8.03
CA VAL A 95 8.61 -1.37 -8.33
C VAL A 95 7.86 -0.60 -7.25
N THR A 96 7.21 0.50 -7.64
CA THR A 96 6.49 1.40 -6.73
C THR A 96 5.14 1.78 -7.31
N SER A 97 4.22 2.22 -6.45
CA SER A 97 2.98 2.84 -6.90
C SER A 97 3.27 4.20 -7.55
N MET A 98 2.39 4.62 -8.47
CA MET A 98 2.43 5.97 -9.05
C MET A 98 2.11 7.07 -8.02
N GLU A 99 1.41 6.70 -6.94
CA GLU A 99 1.06 7.61 -5.83
C GLU A 99 2.25 7.81 -4.85
N SER A 100 3.32 7.01 -4.96
CA SER A 100 4.47 7.11 -4.08
C SER A 100 5.32 8.35 -4.43
N PRO A 101 5.74 9.16 -3.43
CA PRO A 101 6.52 10.36 -3.68
C PRO A 101 7.87 10.01 -4.31
N GLN A 102 8.18 10.64 -5.44
CA GLN A 102 9.43 10.44 -6.17
C GLN A 102 10.41 11.59 -5.90
N VAL A 103 11.60 11.25 -5.38
CA VAL A 103 12.64 12.25 -5.09
C VAL A 103 13.42 12.64 -6.36
N GLN A 104 13.63 11.70 -7.28
CA GLN A 104 14.36 11.90 -8.54
C GLN A 104 13.80 11.04 -9.67
N ALA A 105 13.84 11.54 -10.91
CA ALA A 105 13.44 10.81 -12.10
C ALA A 105 14.33 9.58 -12.35
N TYR A 106 13.73 8.48 -12.81
CA TYR A 106 14.48 7.28 -13.23
C TYR A 106 15.06 7.49 -14.62
N LYS A 107 16.17 6.81 -14.97
CA LYS A 107 16.65 6.82 -16.35
C LYS A 107 15.62 6.21 -17.30
N ILE A 108 15.08 5.05 -16.91
CA ILE A 108 14.06 4.32 -17.66
C ILE A 108 12.92 3.98 -16.70
N CYS A 109 11.67 4.31 -17.07
CA CYS A 109 10.48 3.97 -16.28
C CYS A 109 9.48 3.16 -17.12
N PHE A 110 8.89 2.14 -16.51
CA PHE A 110 7.79 1.35 -17.05
C PHE A 110 6.54 1.58 -16.20
N VAL A 111 5.52 2.16 -16.81
CA VAL A 111 4.21 2.37 -16.19
C VAL A 111 3.30 1.27 -16.70
N LEU A 112 2.77 0.49 -15.76
CA LEU A 112 1.93 -0.66 -16.05
C LEU A 112 0.47 -0.33 -15.78
N GLY A 113 -0.42 -0.82 -16.65
CA GLY A 113 -1.86 -0.67 -16.48
C GLY A 113 -2.33 0.76 -16.70
N ALA A 114 -1.82 1.45 -17.72
CA ALA A 114 -2.23 2.81 -18.09
C ALA A 114 -3.53 2.80 -18.94
N ASP A 115 -4.61 2.26 -18.38
CA ASP A 115 -5.89 2.07 -19.04
C ASP A 115 -6.92 3.17 -18.70
N GLU A 116 -8.10 3.13 -19.33
CA GLU A 116 -9.16 4.14 -19.13
C GLU A 116 -9.79 4.13 -17.74
N LEU A 117 -9.60 3.07 -16.95
CA LEU A 117 -10.17 2.94 -15.60
C LEU A 117 -9.17 3.36 -14.52
N THR A 118 -7.88 3.20 -14.78
CA THR A 118 -6.80 3.46 -13.82
C THR A 118 -6.15 4.83 -14.01
N LEU A 119 -6.23 5.43 -15.20
CA LEU A 119 -5.51 6.65 -15.53
C LEU A 119 -6.36 7.63 -16.37
N PRO A 120 -6.72 8.82 -15.86
CA PRO A 120 -6.68 9.23 -14.46
C PRO A 120 -7.65 8.41 -13.60
N LYS A 121 -7.32 8.13 -12.34
CA LYS A 121 -8.12 7.22 -11.51
C LYS A 121 -9.42 7.90 -11.08
N HIS A 122 -10.55 7.29 -11.44
CA HIS A 122 -11.84 7.76 -10.93
C HIS A 122 -12.04 7.32 -9.48
N HIS A 123 -11.94 8.27 -8.56
CA HIS A 123 -12.23 8.04 -7.15
C HIS A 123 -13.73 7.99 -6.93
N GLN A 124 -14.25 6.83 -6.54
CA GLN A 124 -15.59 6.74 -5.98
C GLN A 124 -15.57 7.37 -4.57
N GLU A 125 -16.53 8.24 -4.28
CA GLU A 125 -16.65 8.82 -2.94
C GLU A 125 -17.19 7.77 -1.97
N ASP A 126 -16.30 7.08 -1.27
CA ASP A 126 -16.65 6.29 -0.09
C ASP A 126 -16.51 7.17 1.16
N SER A 127 -17.52 7.99 1.43
CA SER A 127 -17.52 8.99 2.48
C SER A 127 -18.82 8.93 3.26
N LEU A 128 -18.73 8.94 4.59
CA LEU A 128 -19.88 9.07 5.49
C LEU A 128 -20.72 10.32 5.19
N LEU A 129 -20.09 11.38 4.70
CA LEU A 129 -20.74 12.63 4.33
C LEU A 129 -21.05 12.65 2.83
N SER A 130 -22.33 12.89 2.50
CA SER A 130 -22.78 13.17 1.14
C SER A 130 -22.29 14.55 0.66
N VAL A 131 -22.31 14.77 -0.65
CA VAL A 131 -21.98 16.08 -1.26
C VAL A 131 -22.84 17.20 -0.68
N ALA A 132 -24.14 16.96 -0.47
CA ALA A 132 -25.06 17.94 0.11
C ALA A 132 -24.70 18.26 1.58
N ASN A 133 -24.38 17.24 2.39
CA ASN A 133 -23.96 17.44 3.78
C ASN A 133 -22.68 18.28 3.85
N ARG A 134 -21.75 18.06 2.93
CA ARG A 134 -20.49 18.81 2.85
C ARG A 134 -20.70 20.28 2.50
N GLN A 135 -21.62 20.57 1.58
CA GLN A 135 -21.97 21.95 1.23
C GLN A 135 -22.60 22.68 2.42
N SER A 136 -23.61 22.06 3.05
CA SER A 136 -24.28 22.66 4.22
C SER A 136 -23.33 22.87 5.40
N LEU A 137 -22.45 21.90 5.67
CA LEU A 137 -21.43 22.06 6.71
C LEU A 137 -20.41 23.14 6.33
N GLY A 138 -19.98 23.18 5.07
CA GLY A 138 -19.02 24.16 4.55
C GLY A 138 -19.40 25.61 4.82
N GLU A 139 -20.69 25.94 4.77
CA GLU A 139 -21.20 27.28 5.06
C GLU A 139 -21.02 27.69 6.53
N SER A 140 -20.97 26.71 7.44
CA SER A 140 -20.85 26.93 8.89
C SER A 140 -19.42 26.79 9.42
N LEU A 141 -18.46 26.40 8.57
CA LEU A 141 -17.09 26.16 8.98
C LEU A 141 -16.28 27.47 9.01
N LEU A 142 -15.39 27.56 10.00
CA LEU A 142 -14.44 28.66 10.09
C LEU A 142 -13.35 28.52 9.00
N PRO A 143 -12.63 29.59 8.63
CA PRO A 143 -11.66 29.56 7.52
C PRO A 143 -10.54 28.51 7.66
N TYR A 144 -10.23 28.09 8.88
CA TYR A 144 -9.22 27.07 9.18
C TYR A 144 -9.80 25.66 9.35
N GLN A 145 -11.12 25.51 9.31
CA GLN A 145 -11.80 24.21 9.37
C GLN A 145 -12.15 23.79 7.95
N GLN A 146 -11.40 22.86 7.40
CA GLN A 146 -11.61 22.38 6.03
C GLN A 146 -12.13 20.95 6.07
N LEU A 147 -13.20 20.69 5.32
CA LEU A 147 -13.59 19.32 5.01
C LEU A 147 -12.60 18.73 4.01
N ARG A 148 -12.42 17.42 4.08
CA ARG A 148 -11.66 16.68 3.05
C ARG A 148 -12.22 17.04 1.67
N GLN A 149 -11.34 17.24 0.69
CA GLN A 149 -11.73 17.63 -0.66
C GLN A 149 -12.72 16.62 -1.29
N SER A 150 -13.65 17.11 -2.12
CA SER A 150 -14.61 16.28 -2.85
C SER A 150 -13.96 15.58 -4.05
N SER A 151 -14.65 14.59 -4.63
CA SER A 151 -14.27 13.89 -5.86
C SER A 151 -13.90 14.80 -7.02
N GLN A 152 -14.56 15.97 -7.14
CA GLN A 152 -14.23 16.95 -8.17
C GLN A 152 -12.82 17.53 -7.99
N HIS A 153 -12.41 17.82 -6.74
CA HIS A 153 -11.03 18.24 -6.47
C HIS A 153 -10.03 17.09 -6.67
N ASN A 154 -10.46 15.85 -6.36
CA ASN A 154 -9.62 14.67 -6.61
C ASN A 154 -9.34 14.50 -8.10
N HIS A 155 -10.26 14.84 -9.01
CA HIS A 155 -9.99 14.76 -10.45
C HIS A 155 -8.81 15.66 -10.89
N SER A 156 -8.71 16.87 -10.36
CA SER A 156 -7.59 17.77 -10.65
C SER A 156 -6.26 17.21 -10.12
N LEU A 157 -6.27 16.61 -8.93
CA LEU A 157 -5.11 15.92 -8.36
C LEU A 157 -4.70 14.71 -9.22
N GLU A 158 -5.67 13.94 -9.69
CA GLU A 158 -5.43 12.80 -10.58
C GLU A 158 -4.82 13.19 -11.92
N LEU A 159 -5.25 14.32 -12.48
CA LEU A 159 -4.62 14.88 -13.66
C LEU A 159 -3.17 15.29 -13.38
N LEU A 160 -2.90 15.90 -12.22
CA LEU A 160 -1.54 16.26 -11.80
C LEU A 160 -0.66 15.02 -11.62
N MET A 161 -1.16 13.96 -10.96
CA MET A 161 -0.45 12.68 -10.82
C MET A 161 -0.16 12.06 -12.19
N THR A 162 -1.13 12.09 -13.11
CA THR A 162 -0.94 11.62 -14.49
C THR A 162 0.17 12.40 -15.21
N GLN A 163 0.27 13.71 -15.01
CA GLN A 163 1.35 14.52 -15.56
C GLN A 163 2.70 14.20 -14.92
N GLN A 164 2.75 13.98 -13.59
CA GLN A 164 3.97 13.58 -12.90
C GLN A 164 4.52 12.25 -13.42
N VAL A 165 3.64 11.32 -13.79
CA VAL A 165 4.03 10.03 -14.38
C VAL A 165 4.76 10.22 -15.71
N LEU A 166 4.38 11.22 -16.52
CA LEU A 166 5.09 11.56 -17.76
C LEU A 166 6.49 12.11 -17.49
N LEU A 167 6.72 12.65 -16.29
CA LEU A 167 8.00 13.20 -15.83
C LEU A 167 8.82 12.21 -15.00
N SER A 168 8.32 10.98 -14.81
CA SER A 168 8.98 9.96 -13.98
C SER A 168 10.28 9.41 -14.57
N ALA A 169 10.52 9.64 -15.88
CA ALA A 169 11.69 9.18 -16.60
C ALA A 169 12.48 10.32 -17.25
N SER A 170 13.81 10.21 -17.25
CA SER A 170 14.72 11.14 -17.93
C SER A 170 15.06 10.71 -19.36
N ASP A 171 15.31 9.42 -19.61
CA ASP A 171 15.73 8.95 -20.96
C ASP A 171 14.58 8.29 -21.71
N ARG A 172 13.87 7.34 -21.08
CA ARG A 172 12.80 6.55 -21.73
C ARG A 172 11.65 6.24 -20.80
N LEU A 173 10.44 6.53 -21.28
CA LEU A 173 9.19 6.18 -20.61
C LEU A 173 8.42 5.16 -21.46
N TYR A 174 8.03 4.05 -20.84
CA TYR A 174 7.20 3.02 -21.45
C TYR A 174 5.85 2.99 -20.73
N LEU A 175 4.76 3.23 -21.46
CA LEU A 175 3.39 3.14 -20.95
C LEU A 175 2.74 1.89 -21.53
N SER A 176 2.29 0.97 -20.69
CA SER A 176 1.63 -0.26 -21.12
C SER A 176 0.26 -0.42 -20.49
N TYR A 177 -0.65 -1.05 -21.21
CA TYR A 177 -1.98 -1.42 -20.73
C TYR A 177 -2.34 -2.81 -21.26
N VAL A 178 -3.31 -3.46 -20.62
CA VAL A 178 -3.80 -4.77 -21.05
C VAL A 178 -5.12 -4.56 -21.79
N ALA A 179 -5.23 -5.06 -23.02
CA ALA A 179 -6.43 -4.90 -23.83
C ALA A 179 -7.63 -5.73 -23.31
N MET A 180 -7.37 -6.82 -22.59
CA MET A 180 -8.39 -7.67 -21.98
C MET A 180 -8.07 -7.96 -20.52
N LYS A 181 -8.94 -7.51 -19.61
CA LYS A 181 -8.88 -7.84 -18.18
C LYS A 181 -10.02 -8.81 -17.85
N GLY A 182 -9.71 -10.10 -17.86
CA GLY A 182 -10.74 -11.14 -17.77
C GLY A 182 -11.66 -11.14 -18.99
N GLN A 183 -12.96 -10.87 -18.78
CA GLN A 183 -13.96 -10.74 -19.87
C GLN A 183 -14.19 -9.30 -20.33
N GLN A 184 -13.63 -8.31 -19.63
CA GLN A 184 -13.81 -6.90 -19.97
C GLN A 184 -12.71 -6.44 -20.92
N THR A 185 -13.11 -5.84 -22.04
CA THR A 185 -12.20 -5.15 -22.95
C THR A 185 -11.94 -3.76 -22.40
N VAL A 186 -10.67 -3.40 -22.23
CA VAL A 186 -10.28 -2.10 -21.67
C VAL A 186 -9.47 -1.34 -22.71
N LYS A 187 -9.75 -0.05 -22.86
CA LYS A 187 -9.01 0.82 -23.79
C LYS A 187 -7.86 1.53 -23.10
N LEU A 188 -6.92 2.00 -23.91
CA LEU A 188 -5.88 2.94 -23.46
C LEU A 188 -6.54 4.18 -22.86
N SER A 189 -5.96 4.73 -21.79
CA SER A 189 -6.40 5.99 -21.20
C SER A 189 -6.70 7.06 -22.26
N PRO A 190 -7.87 7.74 -22.21
CA PRO A 190 -8.23 8.78 -23.17
C PRO A 190 -7.23 9.95 -23.16
N TYR A 191 -6.65 10.24 -22.00
CA TYR A 191 -5.59 11.25 -21.85
C TYR A 191 -4.34 10.88 -22.65
N LEU A 192 -3.90 9.62 -22.54
CA LEU A 192 -2.76 9.11 -23.31
C LEU A 192 -3.06 8.99 -24.80
N GLN A 193 -4.29 8.65 -25.18
CA GLN A 193 -4.70 8.64 -26.59
C GLN A 193 -4.59 10.03 -27.21
N GLN A 194 -5.00 11.07 -26.49
CA GLN A 194 -4.89 12.45 -26.95
C GLN A 194 -3.42 12.87 -27.11
N LEU A 195 -2.58 12.54 -26.13
CA LEU A 195 -1.14 12.80 -26.21
C LEU A 195 -0.47 12.05 -27.36
N ALA A 196 -0.79 10.77 -27.54
CA ALA A 196 -0.24 9.97 -28.64
C ALA A 196 -0.62 10.55 -30.01
N LYS A 197 -1.86 11.04 -30.17
CA LYS A 197 -2.29 11.75 -31.38
C LYS A 197 -1.54 13.07 -31.58
N GLN A 198 -1.39 13.87 -30.52
CA GLN A 198 -0.75 15.18 -30.59
C GLN A 198 0.75 15.09 -30.92
N PHE A 199 1.44 14.12 -30.33
CA PHE A 199 2.89 13.93 -30.48
C PHE A 199 3.26 12.86 -31.51
N HIS A 200 2.28 12.33 -32.26
CA HIS A 200 2.47 11.29 -33.29
C HIS A 200 3.25 10.06 -32.78
N LEU A 201 2.97 9.65 -31.54
CA LEU A 201 3.70 8.57 -30.90
C LEU A 201 3.27 7.19 -31.43
N PRO A 202 4.20 6.26 -31.66
CA PRO A 202 3.88 4.93 -32.15
C PRO A 202 3.22 4.08 -31.05
N ILE A 203 1.97 3.68 -31.27
CA ILE A 203 1.28 2.70 -30.42
C ILE A 203 1.55 1.31 -30.98
N LYS A 204 2.25 0.47 -30.22
CA LYS A 204 2.54 -0.93 -30.59
C LYS A 204 1.65 -1.86 -29.78
N THR A 205 0.94 -2.75 -30.47
CA THR A 205 0.16 -3.81 -29.85
C THR A 205 0.97 -5.09 -29.88
N TYR A 206 1.13 -5.72 -28.73
CA TYR A 206 1.78 -7.03 -28.60
C TYR A 206 0.69 -8.04 -28.19
N THR A 207 0.57 -9.13 -28.96
CA THR A 207 -0.36 -10.25 -28.73
C THR A 207 0.37 -11.45 -28.18
#